data_AF-A0A835UYB2-F1
#
_entry.id   AF-A0A835UYB2-F1
#
_cell.length_a   1.000
_cell.length_b   1.000
_cell.length_c   1.000
_cell.angle_alpha   90.00
_cell.angle_beta   90.00
_cell.angle_gamma   90.00
#
_symmetry.space_group_name_H-M   'P 1'
#
loop_
_entity.id
_entity.type
_entity.pdbx_description
1 polymer ?
#
loop_
_entity_poly.entity_id
_entity_poly.type
_entity_poly.pdbx_seq_one_letter_code
_entity_poly.pdbx_strand_id
1 'polypeptide(L)'
;MEGQVIIRFSGWVSSSAGNVTTSVRHKIKFKSHVEVEEKGEVKSVEMEMKARTSLRIEKEHAVVGRVVVETETPLNLVTVSSNGGGGLRIRKTKLSHEMMEARSSTEGKVGEWGSTITDRQDSEGSVLLGEDGEVVWGTGDTKSTYKFRDEKKCYLRTVNMVGGKVEEDEESASCSAAAVVSS
;
A
#
# COMPACT_ATOMS: atom_id res chain seq x y z
N MET A 1 -17.52 -8.84 0.41
CA MET A 1 -18.10 -7.74 -0.40
C MET A 1 -17.17 -7.45 -1.56
N GLU A 2 -17.71 -7.25 -2.76
CA GLU A 2 -16.93 -6.87 -3.93
C GLU A 2 -17.57 -5.68 -4.61
N GLY A 3 -16.74 -4.81 -5.19
CA GLY A 3 -17.19 -3.60 -5.85
C GLY A 3 -16.27 -3.20 -7.00
N GLN A 4 -16.85 -2.54 -8.00
CA GLN A 4 -16.11 -1.96 -9.10
C GLN A 4 -16.70 -0.61 -9.47
N VAL A 5 -15.84 0.40 -9.64
CA VAL A 5 -16.23 1.72 -10.12
C VAL A 5 -15.35 2.09 -11.32
N ILE A 6 -15.97 2.70 -12.33
CA ILE A 6 -15.26 3.28 -13.48
C ILE A 6 -15.65 4.74 -13.59
N ILE A 7 -14.67 5.62 -13.50
CA ILE A 7 -14.82 7.07 -13.65
C ILE A 7 -14.19 7.46 -14.97
N ARG A 8 -14.90 8.30 -15.73
CA ARG A 8 -14.40 8.88 -16.98
C ARG A 8 -14.63 10.38 -16.94
N PHE A 9 -13.59 11.14 -17.25
CA PHE A 9 -13.71 12.58 -17.43
C PHE A 9 -12.72 13.03 -18.49
N SER A 10 -12.99 14.20 -19.07
CA SER A 10 -12.10 14.83 -20.04
C SER A 10 -12.17 16.33 -19.87
N GLY A 11 -11.05 16.99 -20.09
CA GLY A 11 -10.92 18.42 -19.89
C GLY A 11 -9.75 18.98 -20.65
N TRP A 12 -9.75 20.30 -20.81
CA TRP A 12 -8.70 21.01 -21.51
C TRP A 12 -7.72 21.62 -20.51
N VAL A 13 -6.43 21.57 -20.83
CA VAL A 13 -5.35 22.05 -19.99
C VAL A 13 -4.43 22.94 -20.83
N SER A 14 -4.17 24.15 -20.34
CA SER A 14 -3.15 25.03 -20.88
C SER A 14 -1.80 24.64 -20.28
N SER A 15 -0.79 24.39 -21.13
CA SER A 15 0.54 23.95 -20.72
C SER A 15 1.64 24.65 -21.52
N SER A 16 2.91 24.45 -21.14
CA SER A 16 4.06 24.93 -21.91
C SER A 16 4.16 24.30 -23.32
N ALA A 17 3.57 23.12 -23.52
CA ALA A 17 3.45 22.49 -24.83
C ALA A 17 2.26 23.03 -25.65
N GLY A 18 1.58 24.04 -25.13
CA GLY A 18 0.33 24.59 -25.64
C GLY A 18 -0.90 23.91 -25.04
N ASN A 19 -1.97 24.02 -25.79
CA ASN A 19 -3.31 23.65 -25.39
C ASN A 19 -3.58 22.18 -25.68
N VAL A 20 -3.87 21.40 -24.65
CA VAL A 20 -4.07 19.95 -24.77
C VAL A 20 -5.40 19.53 -24.15
N THR A 21 -5.99 18.47 -24.69
CA THR A 21 -7.11 17.78 -24.07
C THR A 21 -6.60 16.55 -23.35
N THR A 22 -6.99 16.38 -22.09
CA THR A 22 -6.71 15.19 -21.31
C THR A 22 -7.99 14.37 -21.15
N SER A 23 -7.90 13.08 -21.42
CA SER A 23 -8.97 12.12 -21.16
C SER A 23 -8.49 11.10 -20.16
N VAL A 24 -9.21 11.00 -19.03
CA VAL A 24 -8.87 10.10 -17.94
C VAL A 24 -9.94 9.02 -17.82
N ARG A 25 -9.47 7.79 -17.76
CA ARG A 25 -10.27 6.63 -17.34
C ARG A 25 -9.66 6.05 -16.09
N HIS A 26 -10.38 6.12 -14.98
CA HIS A 26 -9.97 5.55 -13.71
C HIS A 26 -10.87 4.36 -13.37
N LYS A 27 -10.28 3.19 -13.13
CA LYS A 27 -10.98 1.96 -12.75
C LYS A 27 -10.51 1.54 -11.38
N ILE A 28 -11.43 1.36 -10.44
CA ILE A 28 -11.16 0.82 -9.11
C ILE A 28 -11.92 -0.50 -8.97
N LYS A 29 -11.24 -1.52 -8.47
CA LYS A 29 -11.81 -2.78 -8.00
C LYS A 29 -11.48 -2.92 -6.52
N PHE A 30 -12.45 -3.36 -5.73
CA PHE A 30 -12.29 -3.60 -4.31
C PHE A 30 -12.90 -4.94 -3.93
N LYS A 31 -12.19 -5.70 -3.12
CA LYS A 31 -12.65 -6.92 -2.48
C LYS A 31 -12.39 -6.79 -0.98
N SER A 32 -13.36 -7.21 -0.18
CA SER A 32 -13.22 -7.31 1.27
C SER A 32 -13.85 -8.61 1.75
N HIS A 33 -13.13 -9.31 2.60
CA HIS A 33 -13.57 -10.48 3.32
C HIS A 33 -13.29 -10.26 4.80
N VAL A 34 -14.30 -10.57 5.63
CA VAL A 34 -14.20 -10.46 7.09
C VAL A 34 -14.74 -11.75 7.64
N GLU A 35 -13.95 -12.39 8.49
CA GLU A 35 -14.29 -13.65 9.12
C GLU A 35 -14.19 -13.51 10.64
N VAL A 36 -15.11 -14.17 11.33
CA VAL A 36 -15.18 -14.19 12.79
C VAL A 36 -15.38 -15.62 13.21
N GLU A 37 -14.37 -16.17 13.87
CA GLU A 37 -14.36 -17.56 14.31
C GLU A 37 -14.30 -17.63 15.83
N GLU A 38 -14.39 -18.86 16.36
CA GLU A 38 -14.18 -19.13 17.80
C GLU A 38 -15.02 -18.21 18.71
N LYS A 39 -16.31 -18.03 18.38
CA LYS A 39 -17.24 -17.14 19.13
C LYS A 39 -16.73 -15.69 19.25
N GLY A 40 -15.95 -15.22 18.28
CA GLY A 40 -15.40 -13.86 18.24
C GLY A 40 -14.00 -13.71 18.82
N GLU A 41 -13.35 -14.82 19.19
CA GLU A 41 -11.96 -14.81 19.67
C GLU A 41 -10.97 -14.56 18.53
N VAL A 42 -11.27 -15.07 17.33
CA VAL A 42 -10.47 -14.82 16.12
C VAL A 42 -11.26 -13.96 15.15
N LYS A 43 -10.63 -12.90 14.67
CA LYS A 43 -11.18 -12.01 13.64
C LYS A 43 -10.14 -11.80 12.56
N SER A 44 -10.46 -12.13 11.32
CA SER A 44 -9.62 -11.84 10.16
C SER A 44 -10.31 -10.83 9.25
N VAL A 45 -9.50 -9.97 8.62
CA VAL A 45 -9.92 -9.00 7.62
C VAL A 45 -8.93 -9.07 6.48
N GLU A 46 -9.42 -9.39 5.30
CA GLU A 46 -8.67 -9.35 4.06
C GLU A 46 -9.32 -8.29 3.16
N MET A 47 -8.53 -7.33 2.70
CA MET A 47 -8.97 -6.36 1.71
C MET A 47 -7.97 -6.29 0.56
N GLU A 48 -8.48 -6.09 -0.64
CA GLU A 48 -7.67 -5.93 -1.83
C GLU A 48 -8.29 -4.82 -2.67
N MET A 49 -7.55 -3.74 -2.90
CA MET A 49 -7.92 -2.69 -3.83
C MET A 49 -6.95 -2.66 -5.00
N LYS A 50 -7.47 -2.72 -6.23
CA LYS A 50 -6.72 -2.52 -7.47
C LYS A 50 -7.27 -1.33 -8.22
N ALA A 51 -6.41 -0.38 -8.55
CA ALA A 51 -6.73 0.79 -9.35
C ALA A 51 -5.93 0.80 -10.66
N ARG A 52 -6.57 1.22 -11.74
CA ARG A 52 -5.91 1.52 -13.02
C ARG A 52 -6.39 2.85 -13.55
N THR A 53 -5.47 3.80 -13.66
CA THR A 53 -5.67 5.08 -14.33
C THR A 53 -5.05 5.00 -15.71
N SER A 54 -5.82 5.36 -16.74
CA SER A 54 -5.32 5.54 -18.10
C SER A 54 -5.59 6.97 -18.52
N LEU A 55 -4.51 7.72 -18.74
CA LEU A 55 -4.52 9.09 -19.22
C LEU A 55 -4.15 9.08 -20.71
N ARG A 56 -4.94 9.79 -21.50
CA ARG A 56 -4.68 10.06 -22.92
C ARG A 56 -4.59 11.56 -23.11
N ILE A 57 -3.54 12.01 -23.78
CA ILE A 57 -3.26 13.42 -24.02
C ILE A 57 -3.33 13.66 -25.52
N GLU A 58 -4.16 14.63 -25.92
CA GLU A 58 -4.41 14.96 -27.31
C GLU A 58 -4.11 16.44 -27.58
N LYS A 59 -3.49 16.72 -28.71
CA LYS A 59 -3.26 18.08 -29.23
C LYS A 59 -3.61 18.08 -30.71
N GLU A 60 -4.41 19.06 -31.15
CA GLU A 60 -4.78 19.21 -32.57
C GLU A 60 -5.33 17.91 -33.20
N HIS A 61 -6.12 17.15 -32.41
CA HIS A 61 -6.70 15.85 -32.78
C HIS A 61 -5.70 14.69 -32.93
N ALA A 62 -4.42 14.89 -32.57
CA ALA A 62 -3.40 13.86 -32.51
C ALA A 62 -3.10 13.45 -31.06
N VAL A 63 -2.87 12.16 -30.83
CA VAL A 63 -2.40 11.65 -29.53
C VAL A 63 -0.94 12.01 -29.37
N VAL A 64 -0.62 12.75 -28.32
CA VAL A 64 0.75 13.18 -28.02
C VAL A 64 1.33 12.52 -26.77
N GLY A 65 0.52 11.75 -26.05
CA GLY A 65 0.94 11.07 -24.83
C GLY A 65 -0.09 10.06 -24.33
N ARG A 66 0.38 8.95 -23.77
CA ARG A 66 -0.41 8.08 -22.89
C ARG A 66 0.35 7.76 -21.63
N VAL A 67 -0.33 7.84 -20.50
CA VAL A 67 0.21 7.44 -19.19
C VAL A 67 -0.72 6.42 -18.57
N VAL A 68 -0.15 5.35 -18.02
CA VAL A 68 -0.86 4.35 -17.24
C VAL A 68 -0.29 4.33 -15.84
N VAL A 69 -1.18 4.33 -14.85
CA VAL A 69 -0.83 4.12 -13.44
C VAL A 69 -1.65 2.95 -12.94
N GLU A 70 -0.98 1.92 -12.45
CA GLU A 70 -1.59 0.74 -11.84
C GLU A 70 -1.20 0.69 -10.37
N THR A 71 -2.17 0.52 -9.50
CA THR A 71 -1.96 0.45 -8.05
C THR A 71 -2.65 -0.78 -7.49
N GLU A 72 -1.97 -1.51 -6.61
CA GLU A 72 -2.50 -2.64 -5.86
C GLU A 72 -2.21 -2.43 -4.37
N THR A 73 -3.22 -2.62 -3.54
CA THR A 73 -3.16 -2.32 -2.10
C THR A 73 -3.82 -3.43 -1.27
N PRO A 74 -3.14 -4.56 -1.04
CA PRO A 74 -3.63 -5.61 -0.16
C PRO A 74 -3.48 -5.22 1.30
N LEU A 75 -4.46 -5.58 2.11
CA LEU A 75 -4.44 -5.52 3.57
C LEU A 75 -4.86 -6.87 4.12
N ASN A 76 -4.07 -7.41 5.04
CA ASN A 76 -4.43 -8.55 5.87
C ASN A 76 -4.31 -8.15 7.33
N LEU A 77 -5.35 -8.38 8.11
CA LEU A 77 -5.36 -8.13 9.55
C LEU A 77 -5.96 -9.33 10.25
N VAL A 78 -5.27 -9.85 11.27
CA VAL A 78 -5.76 -10.94 12.11
C VAL A 78 -5.65 -10.51 13.56
N THR A 79 -6.76 -10.57 14.28
CA THR A 79 -6.83 -10.32 15.71
C THR A 79 -7.23 -11.60 16.44
N VAL A 80 -6.44 -12.00 17.43
CA VAL A 80 -6.74 -13.12 18.32
C VAL A 80 -6.90 -12.59 19.73
N SER A 81 -8.03 -12.91 20.35
CA SER A 81 -8.33 -12.59 21.75
C SER A 81 -8.22 -13.83 22.61
N SER A 82 -7.61 -13.73 23.78
CA SER A 82 -7.54 -14.84 24.74
C SER A 82 -7.58 -14.34 26.18
N ASN A 83 -7.74 -15.27 27.13
CA ASN A 83 -7.74 -14.96 28.56
C ASN A 83 -6.33 -14.54 29.02
N GLY A 84 -6.22 -13.35 29.61
CA GLY A 84 -4.97 -12.82 30.19
C GLY A 84 -4.77 -13.18 31.66
N GLY A 85 -5.76 -13.82 32.30
CA GLY A 85 -5.77 -14.14 33.72
C GLY A 85 -6.26 -12.99 34.59
N GLY A 86 -6.85 -13.30 35.76
CA GLY A 86 -7.28 -12.29 36.73
C GLY A 86 -8.28 -11.27 36.19
N GLY A 87 -9.24 -11.71 35.36
CA GLY A 87 -10.22 -10.83 34.72
C GLY A 87 -9.73 -10.12 33.45
N LEU A 88 -8.42 -10.20 33.16
CA LEU A 88 -7.81 -9.51 32.03
C LEU A 88 -8.03 -10.27 30.71
N ARG A 89 -8.05 -9.54 29.60
CA ARG A 89 -8.13 -10.09 28.24
C ARG A 89 -6.96 -9.59 27.41
N ILE A 90 -6.22 -10.49 26.79
CA ILE A 90 -5.16 -10.11 25.84
C ILE A 90 -5.69 -10.18 24.41
N ARG A 91 -5.38 -9.16 23.61
CA ARG A 91 -5.62 -9.13 22.17
C ARG A 91 -4.30 -8.99 21.45
N LYS A 92 -4.01 -9.93 20.55
CA LYS A 92 -2.85 -9.90 19.66
C LYS A 92 -3.33 -9.60 18.25
N THR A 93 -2.73 -8.62 17.60
CA THR A 93 -3.08 -8.24 16.24
C THR A 93 -1.85 -8.34 15.36
N LYS A 94 -1.98 -8.98 14.20
CA LYS A 94 -1.02 -8.95 13.11
C LYS A 94 -1.63 -8.20 11.93
N LEU A 95 -0.86 -7.32 11.32
CA LEU A 95 -1.26 -6.51 10.18
C LEU A 95 -0.16 -6.59 9.12
N SER A 96 -0.56 -6.87 7.88
CA SER A 96 0.30 -6.77 6.72
C SER A 96 -0.42 -5.90 5.69
N HIS A 97 0.19 -4.77 5.33
CA HIS A 97 -0.34 -3.84 4.34
C HIS A 97 0.75 -3.56 3.31
N GLU A 98 0.37 -3.49 2.04
CA GLU A 98 1.30 -3.16 0.97
C GLU A 98 0.63 -2.22 -0.02
N MET A 99 1.39 -1.29 -0.59
CA MET A 99 1.02 -0.53 -1.77
C MET A 99 2.07 -0.81 -2.85
N MET A 100 1.64 -1.35 -3.97
CA MET A 100 2.42 -1.47 -5.18
C MET A 100 1.87 -0.49 -6.21
N GLU A 101 2.73 0.35 -6.79
CA GLU A 101 2.35 1.25 -7.87
C GLU A 101 3.32 1.09 -9.04
N ALA A 102 2.79 0.93 -10.25
CA ALA A 102 3.55 0.96 -11.49
C ALA A 102 3.06 2.13 -12.35
N ARG A 103 3.99 2.96 -12.81
CA ARG A 103 3.73 4.05 -13.74
C ARG A 103 4.46 3.79 -15.03
N SER A 104 3.80 4.01 -16.15
CA SER A 104 4.43 3.94 -17.46
C SER A 104 3.85 4.96 -18.42
N SER A 105 4.69 5.43 -19.33
CA SER A 105 4.30 6.26 -20.46
C SER A 105 4.62 5.53 -21.75
N THR A 106 3.63 5.47 -22.65
CA THR A 106 3.75 4.84 -23.97
C THR A 106 3.26 5.83 -25.01
N GLU A 107 3.97 5.92 -26.14
CA GLU A 107 3.67 6.83 -27.27
C GLU A 107 3.65 8.33 -26.92
N GLY A 108 4.47 9.11 -27.62
CA GLY A 108 4.48 10.57 -27.54
C GLY A 108 5.86 11.19 -27.70
N LYS A 109 5.93 12.53 -27.79
CA LYS A 109 7.21 13.27 -27.84
C LYS A 109 8.01 13.17 -26.53
N VAL A 110 7.41 12.68 -25.45
CA VAL A 110 7.98 12.62 -24.09
C VAL A 110 8.85 11.38 -23.87
N GLY A 111 8.88 10.44 -24.82
CA GLY A 111 9.65 9.20 -24.70
C GLY A 111 8.98 8.16 -23.79
N GLU A 112 9.42 6.91 -23.93
CA GLU A 112 9.02 5.82 -23.04
C GLU A 112 9.74 5.95 -21.71
N TRP A 113 9.01 5.77 -20.61
CA TRP A 113 9.58 5.72 -19.28
C TRP A 113 8.69 4.88 -18.37
N GLY A 114 9.30 4.30 -17.34
CA GLY A 114 8.59 3.54 -16.32
C GLY A 114 9.19 3.69 -14.93
N SER A 115 8.34 3.57 -13.91
CA SER A 115 8.77 3.48 -12.53
C SER A 115 7.84 2.60 -11.71
N THR A 116 8.37 2.06 -10.63
CA THR A 116 7.63 1.25 -9.66
C THR A 116 7.91 1.72 -8.24
N ILE A 117 6.86 1.73 -7.42
CA ILE A 117 6.94 1.94 -5.97
C ILE A 117 6.36 0.70 -5.29
N THR A 118 7.02 0.26 -4.23
CA THR A 118 6.48 -0.70 -3.27
C THR A 118 6.65 -0.12 -1.88
N ASP A 119 5.56 -0.01 -1.13
CA ASP A 119 5.55 0.43 0.26
C ASP A 119 4.85 -0.63 1.09
N ARG A 120 5.59 -1.34 1.94
CA ARG A 120 5.09 -2.48 2.70
C ARG A 120 5.27 -2.23 4.19
N GLN A 121 4.24 -2.56 4.95
CA GLN A 121 4.25 -2.52 6.40
C GLN A 121 3.79 -3.87 6.96
N ASP A 122 4.64 -4.47 7.79
CA ASP A 122 4.30 -5.63 8.60
C ASP A 122 4.37 -5.23 10.07
N SER A 123 3.25 -5.35 10.78
CA SER A 123 3.11 -4.94 12.17
C SER A 123 2.52 -6.06 13.01
N GLU A 124 2.98 -6.16 14.24
CA GLU A 124 2.33 -6.96 15.26
C GLU A 124 2.21 -6.18 16.56
N GLY A 125 1.14 -6.41 17.28
CA GLY A 125 0.87 -5.70 18.52
C GLY A 125 0.10 -6.55 19.49
N SER A 126 0.25 -6.23 20.77
CA SER A 126 -0.49 -6.85 21.86
C SER A 126 -1.05 -5.77 22.76
N VAL A 127 -2.30 -5.94 23.17
CA VAL A 127 -2.98 -5.07 24.13
C VAL A 127 -3.57 -5.94 25.23
N LEU A 128 -3.32 -5.55 26.48
CA LEU A 128 -3.95 -6.13 27.66
C LEU A 128 -5.09 -5.21 28.10
N LEU A 129 -6.29 -5.79 28.18
CA LEU A 129 -7.52 -5.11 28.56
C LEU A 129 -7.94 -5.56 29.95
N GLY A 130 -8.45 -4.63 30.76
CA GLY A 130 -9.10 -4.96 32.01
C GLY A 130 -10.55 -5.41 31.83
N GLU A 131 -11.24 -5.65 32.95
CA GLU A 131 -12.60 -6.20 32.97
C GLU A 131 -13.62 -5.27 32.30
N ASP A 132 -13.40 -3.95 32.41
CA ASP A 132 -14.27 -2.92 31.83
C ASP A 132 -13.82 -2.50 30.41
N GLY A 133 -12.83 -3.20 29.85
CA GLY A 133 -12.29 -2.95 28.50
C GLY A 133 -11.30 -1.79 28.41
N GLU A 134 -10.84 -1.27 29.55
CA GLU A 134 -9.77 -0.29 29.65
C GLU A 134 -8.42 -0.91 29.25
N VAL A 135 -7.55 -0.09 28.66
CA VAL A 135 -6.21 -0.54 28.26
C VAL A 135 -5.27 -0.45 29.45
N VAL A 136 -4.79 -1.61 29.91
CA VAL A 136 -3.82 -1.73 31.01
C VAL A 136 -2.39 -1.60 30.49
N TRP A 137 -2.13 -2.20 29.33
CA TRP A 137 -0.81 -2.20 28.70
C TRP A 137 -0.95 -2.46 27.20
N GLY A 138 0.00 -1.95 26.42
CA GLY A 138 0.13 -2.32 25.02
C GLY A 138 1.56 -2.19 24.53
N THR A 139 1.88 -2.97 23.51
CA THR A 139 3.12 -2.86 22.74
C THR A 139 2.83 -3.12 21.27
N GLY A 140 3.71 -2.65 20.40
CA GLY A 140 3.64 -2.92 18.98
C GLY A 140 4.99 -2.72 18.31
N ASP A 141 5.25 -3.62 17.38
CA ASP A 141 6.44 -3.64 16.57
C ASP A 141 6.02 -3.50 15.11
N THR A 142 6.85 -2.86 14.30
CA THR A 142 6.54 -2.57 12.90
C THR A 142 7.80 -2.59 12.07
N LYS A 143 7.76 -3.33 10.97
CA LYS A 143 8.75 -3.29 9.92
C LYS A 143 8.13 -2.63 8.69
N SER A 144 8.71 -1.51 8.28
CA SER A 144 8.33 -0.79 7.07
C SER A 144 9.42 -0.93 6.02
N THR A 145 9.05 -1.18 4.78
CA THR A 145 9.96 -1.27 3.64
C THR A 145 9.44 -0.43 2.50
N TYR A 146 10.19 0.60 2.13
CA TYR A 146 9.90 1.45 0.99
C TYR A 146 10.90 1.18 -0.12
N LYS A 147 10.42 0.95 -1.33
CA LYS A 147 11.22 0.67 -2.51
C LYS A 147 10.73 1.49 -3.68
N PHE A 148 11.62 2.26 -4.29
CA PHE A 148 11.40 2.95 -5.55
C PHE A 148 12.40 2.45 -6.59
N ARG A 149 11.94 2.30 -7.84
CA ARG A 149 12.79 1.97 -8.98
C ARG A 149 12.31 2.67 -10.22
N ASP A 150 13.25 3.26 -10.95
CA ASP A 150 13.08 3.67 -12.34
C ASP A 150 14.26 3.14 -13.18
N GLU A 151 14.42 3.65 -14.40
CA GLU A 151 15.50 3.26 -15.31
C GLU A 151 16.90 3.66 -14.84
N LYS A 152 17.01 4.68 -13.98
CA LYS A 152 18.27 5.33 -13.60
C LYS A 152 18.62 5.12 -12.13
N LYS A 153 17.63 4.90 -11.28
CA LYS A 153 17.76 4.93 -9.82
C LYS A 153 16.97 3.80 -9.20
N CYS A 154 17.55 3.30 -8.11
CA CYS A 154 16.86 2.47 -7.16
C CYS A 154 17.02 3.11 -5.79
N TYR A 155 15.97 3.04 -4.98
CA TYR A 155 16.02 3.44 -3.60
C TYR A 155 15.29 2.37 -2.78
N LEU A 156 15.92 1.93 -1.71
CA LEU A 156 15.35 1.01 -0.75
C LEU A 156 15.58 1.59 0.64
N ARG A 157 14.55 1.62 1.47
CA ARG A 157 14.66 1.95 2.88
C ARG A 157 13.89 0.93 3.70
N THR A 158 14.52 0.43 4.76
CA THR A 158 13.89 -0.46 5.73
C THR A 158 13.97 0.22 7.09
N VAL A 159 12.81 0.35 7.75
CA VAL A 159 12.71 0.92 9.09
C VAL A 159 12.09 -0.13 10.01
N ASN A 160 12.79 -0.49 11.08
CA ASN A 160 12.29 -1.38 12.12
C ASN A 160 11.99 -0.57 13.38
N MET A 161 10.77 -0.71 13.87
CA MET A 161 10.30 -0.10 15.10
C MET A 161 9.92 -1.18 16.11
N VAL A 162 10.38 -1.04 17.35
CA VAL A 162 10.07 -1.94 18.46
C VAL A 162 9.52 -1.13 19.63
N GLY A 163 8.38 -1.53 20.19
CA GLY A 163 7.75 -0.83 21.30
C GLY A 163 7.52 0.67 21.06
N GLY A 164 7.27 1.06 19.81
CA GLY A 164 7.06 2.45 19.40
C GLY A 164 8.33 3.30 19.20
N LYS A 165 9.53 2.71 19.26
CA LYS A 165 10.80 3.40 18.98
C LYS A 165 11.44 2.86 17.72
N VAL A 166 12.14 3.72 16.97
CA VAL A 166 12.96 3.28 15.83
C VAL A 166 14.23 2.63 16.36
N GLU A 167 14.43 1.36 16.03
CA GLU A 167 15.64 0.61 16.40
C GLU A 167 16.62 0.55 15.23
N GLU A 168 16.11 0.40 14.00
CA GLU A 168 16.93 0.34 12.79
C GLU A 168 16.31 1.17 11.67
N ASP A 169 17.17 1.85 10.91
CA ASP A 169 16.79 2.65 9.74
C ASP A 169 17.92 2.56 8.72
N GLU A 170 17.71 1.71 7.72
CA GLU A 170 18.70 1.43 6.69
C GLU A 170 18.21 1.93 5.35
N GLU A 171 19.03 2.73 4.66
CA GLU A 171 18.78 3.14 3.29
C GLU A 171 19.86 2.65 2.33
N SER A 172 19.46 2.39 1.09
CA SER A 172 20.33 1.96 0.00
C SER A 172 19.91 2.63 -1.30
N ALA A 173 20.89 3.19 -2.01
CA ALA A 173 20.73 3.69 -3.38
C ALA A 173 20.73 2.56 -4.43
N SER A 174 20.64 1.30 -4.00
CA SER A 174 20.51 0.14 -4.86
C SER A 174 19.47 -0.82 -4.29
N CYS A 175 18.73 -1.51 -5.16
CA CYS A 175 17.78 -2.54 -4.75
C CYS A 175 18.40 -3.95 -4.73
N SER A 176 19.73 -4.03 -4.62
CA SER A 176 20.45 -5.26 -4.35
C SER A 176 20.19 -5.62 -2.89
N ALA A 177 19.45 -6.70 -2.62
CA ALA A 177 19.17 -7.11 -1.25
C ALA A 177 20.49 -7.41 -0.53
N ALA A 178 20.68 -6.85 0.68
CA ALA A 178 21.60 -7.44 1.63
C ALA A 178 21.07 -8.86 1.89
N ALA A 179 21.85 -9.88 1.52
CA ALA A 179 21.55 -11.25 1.88
C ALA A 179 21.43 -11.31 3.40
N VAL A 180 20.23 -11.58 3.90
CA VAL A 180 20.02 -11.85 5.33
C VAL A 180 20.84 -13.10 5.65
N VAL A 181 21.97 -12.91 6.30
CA VAL A 181 22.77 -14.01 6.84
C VAL A 181 22.00 -14.56 8.04
N SER A 182 21.27 -15.65 7.82
CA SER A 182 20.81 -16.49 8.93
C SER A 182 22.04 -17.16 9.55
N SER A 183 22.38 -16.78 10.79
CA SER A 183 23.30 -17.52 11.66
C SER A 183 22.52 -18.47 12.56
#